data_AF-A0A2T5U119-F1
#
_entry.id   AF-A0A2T5U119-F1
#
_cell.length_a   1.000
_cell.length_b   1.000
_cell.length_c   1.000
_cell.angle_alpha   90.00
_cell.angle_beta   90.00
_cell.angle_gamma   90.00
#
_symmetry.space_group_name_H-M   'P 1'
#
loop_
_entity.id
_entity.type
_entity.pdbx_description
1 polymer ?
#
loop_
_entity_poly.entity_id
_entity_poly.type
_entity_poly.pdbx_seq_one_letter_code
_entity_poly.pdbx_strand_id
1 'polypeptide(L)'
;MRPRWHNDHELLAAVAVKIHADNATQYRALFAEKSITRAAAIEAVRVTFAVACSWRAIAALAPAGEWIDDPDLGGAWPYERRQMLSDVAEVSRRAADAMSHCFETVGFADAVDTLVWWETAIPPARLIADTNMQLQREAAMRPPARPRERRTPPTRPAPIAAPPITNPHAPRAVQTTLFGVAA
;
A
#
# COMPACT_ATOMS: atom_id res chain seq x y z
N MET A 1 8.01 20.60 11.87
CA MET A 1 6.56 20.33 11.96
C MET A 1 6.19 19.30 10.89
N ARG A 2 5.27 18.36 11.17
CA ARG A 2 4.90 17.31 10.20
C ARG A 2 3.87 17.86 9.19
N PRO A 3 4.06 17.69 7.87
CA PRO A 3 3.14 18.22 6.85
C PRO A 3 1.75 17.57 6.87
N ARG A 4 0.77 18.19 6.22
CA ARG A 4 -0.63 17.73 6.20
C ARG A 4 -0.80 16.29 5.69
N TRP A 5 -0.20 15.95 4.54
CA TRP A 5 -0.40 14.67 3.86
C TRP A 5 0.66 13.63 4.17
N HIS A 6 1.35 13.78 5.30
CA HIS A 6 2.48 12.92 5.63
C HIS A 6 2.17 11.41 5.69
N ASN A 7 0.91 11.00 5.87
CA ASN A 7 0.49 9.59 5.89
C ASN A 7 -0.28 9.18 4.60
N ASP A 8 -0.55 10.11 3.69
CA ASP A 8 -1.36 9.84 2.50
C ASP A 8 -0.46 9.38 1.33
N HIS A 9 0.06 8.16 1.46
CA HIS A 9 1.07 7.66 0.52
C HIS A 9 0.53 7.50 -0.91
N GLU A 10 -0.76 7.21 -1.07
CA GLU A 10 -1.40 7.10 -2.38
C GLU A 10 -1.47 8.46 -3.08
N LEU A 11 -1.89 9.52 -2.37
CA LEU A 11 -1.85 10.89 -2.88
C LEU A 11 -0.42 11.30 -3.26
N LEU A 12 0.55 11.03 -2.39
CA LEU A 12 1.95 11.38 -2.65
C LEU A 12 2.52 10.63 -3.86
N ALA A 13 2.13 9.37 -4.08
CA ALA A 13 2.46 8.63 -5.29
C ALA A 13 1.81 9.22 -6.55
N ALA A 14 0.54 9.60 -6.48
CA ALA A 14 -0.14 10.26 -7.59
C ALA A 14 0.51 11.60 -7.96
N VAL A 15 0.86 12.41 -6.96
CA VAL A 15 1.56 13.69 -7.14
C VAL A 15 2.95 13.47 -7.75
N ALA A 16 3.73 12.51 -7.26
CA ALA A 16 5.05 12.20 -7.81
C ALA A 16 4.98 11.73 -9.29
N VAL A 17 3.96 10.94 -9.65
CA VAL A 17 3.70 10.55 -11.05
C VAL A 17 3.32 11.76 -11.91
N LYS A 18 2.49 12.67 -11.39
CA LYS A 18 2.13 13.90 -12.09
C LYS A 18 3.36 14.77 -12.37
N ILE A 19 4.23 14.98 -11.37
CA ILE A 19 5.49 15.73 -11.52
C ILE A 19 6.34 15.14 -12.65
N HIS A 20 6.45 13.80 -12.74
CA HIS A 20 7.18 13.14 -13.81
C HIS A 20 6.55 13.38 -15.20
N ALA A 21 5.22 13.22 -15.33
CA ALA A 21 4.53 13.40 -16.59
C ALA A 21 4.63 14.85 -17.12
N ASP A 22 4.47 15.83 -16.22
CA ASP A 22 4.58 17.24 -16.55
C ASP A 22 6.02 17.59 -16.98
N ASN A 23 7.03 17.13 -16.22
CA ASN A 23 8.44 17.35 -16.56
C ASN A 23 8.82 16.70 -17.89
N ALA A 24 8.41 15.46 -18.15
CA ALA A 24 8.70 14.79 -19.43
C ALA A 24 8.12 15.56 -20.62
N THR A 25 6.96 16.19 -20.45
CA THR A 25 6.34 17.05 -21.48
C THR A 25 7.11 18.35 -21.64
N GLN A 26 7.45 19.02 -20.53
CA GLN A 26 8.17 20.29 -20.54
C GLN A 26 9.58 20.16 -21.12
N TYR A 27 10.34 19.14 -20.73
CA TYR A 27 11.71 18.93 -21.24
C TYR A 27 11.73 18.54 -22.72
N ARG A 28 10.70 17.85 -23.23
CA ARG A 28 10.54 17.63 -24.68
C ARG A 28 10.38 18.95 -25.43
N ALA A 29 9.57 19.88 -24.91
CA ALA A 29 9.39 21.20 -25.51
C ALA A 29 10.69 22.01 -25.48
N LEU A 30 11.34 22.11 -24.30
CA LEU A 30 12.60 22.84 -24.14
C LEU A 30 13.74 22.29 -25.01
N PHE A 31 13.79 20.96 -25.22
CA PHE A 31 14.75 20.35 -26.13
C PHE A 31 14.47 20.70 -27.59
N ALA A 32 13.19 20.67 -28.01
CA ALA A 32 12.79 21.07 -29.35
C ALA A 32 13.13 22.56 -29.64
N GLU A 33 13.02 23.41 -28.62
CA GLU A 33 13.39 24.83 -28.65
C GLU A 33 14.90 25.08 -28.54
N LYS A 34 15.71 24.02 -28.36
CA LYS A 34 17.18 24.08 -28.15
C LYS A 34 17.60 24.90 -26.93
N SER A 35 16.71 25.09 -25.96
CA SER A 35 16.98 25.81 -24.72
C SER A 35 17.76 24.97 -23.70
N ILE A 36 17.76 23.64 -23.87
CA ILE A 36 18.51 22.69 -23.04
C ILE A 36 19.22 21.66 -23.92
N THR A 37 20.26 21.03 -23.36
CA THR A 37 20.90 19.89 -24.01
C THR A 37 20.07 18.62 -23.85
N ARG A 38 20.24 17.66 -24.77
CA ARG A 38 19.63 16.33 -24.66
C ARG A 38 20.02 15.63 -23.34
N ALA A 39 21.28 15.79 -22.92
CA ALA A 39 21.79 15.20 -21.69
C ALA A 39 21.05 15.76 -20.46
N ALA A 40 20.86 17.08 -20.39
CA ALA A 40 20.11 17.71 -19.30
C ALA A 40 18.64 17.27 -19.27
N ALA A 41 18.00 17.13 -20.43
CA ALA A 41 16.62 16.63 -20.52
C ALA A 41 16.49 15.18 -20.04
N ILE A 42 17.42 14.30 -20.45
CA ILE A 42 17.45 12.90 -20.00
C ILE A 42 17.64 12.83 -18.49
N GLU A 43 18.56 13.64 -17.96
CA GLU A 43 18.90 13.68 -16.55
C GLU A 43 17.70 14.10 -15.69
N ALA A 44 16.98 15.15 -16.08
CA ALA A 44 15.81 15.59 -15.34
C ALA A 44 14.63 14.58 -15.39
N VAL A 45 14.45 13.90 -16.53
CA VAL A 45 13.46 12.82 -16.67
C VAL A 45 13.83 11.63 -15.79
N ARG A 46 15.13 11.27 -15.72
CA ARG A 46 15.66 10.21 -14.85
C ARG A 46 15.33 10.47 -13.38
N VAL A 47 15.59 11.69 -12.90
CA VAL A 47 15.37 12.07 -11.50
C VAL A 47 13.89 12.08 -11.12
N THR A 48 13.03 12.61 -11.98
CA THR A 48 11.58 12.66 -11.70
C THR A 48 10.94 11.27 -11.75
N PHE A 49 11.40 10.40 -12.66
CA PHE A 49 10.98 9.01 -12.73
C PHE A 49 11.34 8.24 -11.46
N ALA A 50 12.57 8.42 -10.97
CA ALA A 50 13.06 7.82 -9.73
C ALA A 50 12.19 8.18 -8.51
N VAL A 51 11.74 9.44 -8.41
CA VAL A 51 10.86 9.89 -7.33
C VAL A 51 9.47 9.24 -7.46
N ALA A 52 8.88 9.28 -8.65
CA ALA A 52 7.56 8.70 -8.93
C ALA A 52 7.47 7.23 -8.50
N CYS A 53 8.49 6.45 -8.84
CA CYS A 53 8.44 5.02 -8.58
C CYS A 53 8.81 4.65 -7.14
N SER A 54 9.66 5.42 -6.46
CA SER A 54 9.87 5.26 -5.02
C SER A 54 8.55 5.43 -4.27
N TRP A 55 7.76 6.44 -4.65
CA TRP A 55 6.47 6.69 -4.02
C TRP A 55 5.40 5.66 -4.40
N ARG A 56 5.38 5.16 -5.64
CA ARG A 56 4.57 4.00 -5.99
C ARG A 56 4.92 2.78 -5.15
N ALA A 57 6.20 2.50 -4.92
CA ALA A 57 6.64 1.38 -4.08
C ALA A 57 6.21 1.54 -2.61
N ILE A 58 6.27 2.75 -2.08
CA ILE A 58 5.79 3.08 -0.73
C ILE A 58 4.27 2.88 -0.64
N ALA A 59 3.51 3.42 -1.59
CA ALA A 59 2.04 3.35 -1.61
C ALA A 59 1.53 1.93 -1.83
N ALA A 60 2.12 1.19 -2.77
CA ALA A 60 1.63 -0.12 -3.16
C ALA A 60 2.05 -1.24 -2.20
N LEU A 61 2.99 -0.97 -1.27
CA LEU A 61 3.80 -2.03 -0.64
C LEU A 61 4.26 -3.07 -1.69
N ALA A 62 4.46 -2.65 -2.95
CA ALA A 62 4.68 -3.47 -4.16
C ALA A 62 5.30 -2.69 -5.34
N PRO A 63 6.64 -2.68 -5.60
CA PRO A 63 7.10 -2.37 -6.96
C PRO A 63 7.16 -3.58 -7.90
N ALA A 64 7.02 -3.28 -9.19
CA ALA A 64 7.01 -4.22 -10.29
C ALA A 64 8.41 -4.80 -10.61
N GLY A 65 8.44 -6.04 -11.11
CA GLY A 65 9.67 -6.82 -11.34
C GLY A 65 10.64 -6.27 -12.39
N GLU A 66 10.22 -5.31 -13.20
CA GLU A 66 11.02 -4.62 -14.24
C GLU A 66 12.25 -3.84 -13.70
N TRP A 67 12.36 -3.70 -12.38
CA TRP A 67 13.34 -2.84 -11.69
C TRP A 67 14.54 -3.62 -11.14
N ILE A 68 14.60 -4.92 -11.41
CA ILE A 68 15.62 -5.85 -10.89
C ILE A 68 16.87 -5.86 -11.77
N ASP A 69 16.70 -5.64 -13.07
CA ASP A 69 17.79 -5.81 -14.04
C ASP A 69 18.71 -4.58 -14.15
N ASP A 70 18.34 -3.46 -13.52
CA ASP A 70 19.15 -2.25 -13.46
C ASP A 70 18.87 -1.46 -12.14
N PRO A 71 19.73 -1.58 -11.11
CA PRO A 71 19.59 -0.82 -9.87
C PRO A 71 19.86 0.70 -10.04
N ASP A 72 20.45 1.14 -11.16
CA ASP A 72 20.58 2.55 -11.54
C ASP A 72 19.27 3.12 -12.15
N LEU A 73 18.25 2.29 -12.45
CA LEU A 73 16.87 2.75 -12.74
C LEU A 73 16.21 3.41 -11.52
N GLY A 74 16.75 3.20 -10.32
CA GLY A 74 16.43 3.98 -9.13
C GLY A 74 16.83 5.46 -9.27
N GLY A 75 17.67 5.78 -10.25
CA GLY A 75 17.66 6.97 -11.10
C GLY A 75 17.97 8.33 -10.47
N ALA A 76 18.25 8.43 -9.17
CA ALA A 76 18.68 9.69 -8.59
C ALA A 76 19.34 9.51 -7.21
N TRP A 77 20.46 10.20 -7.01
CA TRP A 77 21.05 10.38 -5.70
C TRP A 77 20.14 11.24 -4.78
N PRO A 78 20.22 11.09 -3.45
CA PRO A 78 19.39 11.85 -2.52
C PRO A 78 19.48 13.37 -2.67
N TYR A 79 20.61 13.91 -3.11
CA TYR A 79 20.75 15.34 -3.34
C TYR A 79 20.04 15.79 -4.63
N GLU A 80 20.04 14.97 -5.69
CA GLU A 80 19.34 15.25 -6.95
C GLU A 80 17.83 15.26 -6.75
N ARG A 81 17.32 14.28 -6.00
CA ARG A 81 15.90 14.18 -5.63
C ARG A 81 15.45 15.39 -4.84
N ARG A 82 16.23 15.78 -3.82
CA ARG A 82 15.95 16.94 -2.97
C ARG A 82 15.99 18.23 -3.76
N GLN A 83 17.01 18.42 -4.60
CA GLN A 83 17.11 19.61 -5.44
C GLN A 83 15.91 19.72 -6.38
N MET A 84 15.62 18.68 -7.14
CA MET A 84 14.48 18.65 -8.07
C MET A 84 13.15 18.92 -7.35
N LEU A 85 12.89 18.24 -6.22
CA LEU A 85 11.65 18.47 -5.47
C LEU A 85 11.58 19.87 -4.86
N SER A 86 12.72 20.46 -4.48
CA SER A 86 12.78 21.83 -3.97
C SER A 86 12.47 22.84 -5.08
N ASP A 87 13.01 22.64 -6.29
CA ASP A 87 12.72 23.48 -7.45
C ASP A 87 11.23 23.42 -7.82
N VAL A 88 10.64 22.22 -7.81
CA VAL A 88 9.20 22.02 -8.04
C VAL A 88 8.37 22.64 -6.91
N ALA A 89 8.81 22.52 -5.65
CA ALA A 89 8.12 23.11 -4.50
C ALA A 89 8.07 24.63 -4.62
N GLU A 90 9.19 25.26 -4.99
CA GLU A 90 9.26 26.71 -5.16
C GLU A 90 8.30 27.21 -6.25
N VAL A 91 8.30 26.55 -7.42
CA VAL A 91 7.41 26.90 -8.53
C VAL A 91 5.94 26.69 -8.14
N SER A 92 5.64 25.55 -7.50
CA SER A 92 4.28 25.20 -7.09
C SER A 92 3.75 26.16 -6.03
N ARG A 93 4.59 26.58 -5.09
CA ARG A 93 4.23 27.54 -4.05
C ARG A 93 3.96 28.92 -4.63
N ARG A 94 4.82 29.40 -5.54
CA ARG A 94 4.56 30.66 -6.27
C ARG A 94 3.24 30.63 -7.03
N ALA A 95 2.91 29.51 -7.67
CA ALA A 95 1.62 29.34 -8.35
C ALA A 95 0.44 29.33 -7.38
N ALA A 96 0.57 28.65 -6.23
CA ALA A 96 -0.46 28.63 -5.19
C ALA A 96 -0.70 30.02 -4.58
N ASP A 97 0.36 30.80 -4.36
CA ASP A 97 0.23 32.17 -3.82
C ASP A 97 -0.50 33.10 -4.82
N ALA A 98 -0.21 32.95 -6.11
CA ALA A 98 -0.90 33.69 -7.17
C ALA A 98 -2.39 33.29 -7.32
N MET A 99 -2.73 32.05 -6.97
CA MET A 99 -4.07 31.47 -7.08
C MET A 99 -4.56 30.92 -5.73
N SER A 100 -4.48 31.73 -4.68
CA SER A 100 -4.70 31.29 -3.29
C SER A 100 -6.12 30.77 -2.99
N HIS A 101 -7.10 31.08 -3.84
CA HIS A 101 -8.47 30.57 -3.76
C HIS A 101 -8.65 29.22 -4.47
N CYS A 102 -7.66 28.78 -5.26
CA CYS A 102 -7.70 27.50 -5.96
C CYS A 102 -7.19 26.38 -5.05
N PHE A 103 -8.12 25.66 -4.42
CA PHE A 103 -7.81 24.55 -3.52
C PHE A 103 -6.97 23.45 -4.16
N GLU A 104 -7.07 23.26 -5.48
CA GLU A 104 -6.27 22.28 -6.22
C GLU A 104 -4.80 22.71 -6.34
N THR A 105 -4.54 23.99 -6.60
CA THR A 105 -3.17 24.52 -6.72
C THR A 105 -2.47 24.57 -5.36
N VAL A 106 -3.18 25.04 -4.32
CA VAL A 106 -2.70 24.97 -2.93
C VAL A 106 -2.51 23.50 -2.50
N GLY A 107 -3.48 22.67 -2.89
CA GLY A 107 -3.49 21.22 -2.80
C GLY A 107 -2.22 20.57 -3.33
N PHE A 108 -1.78 20.97 -4.51
CA PHE A 108 -0.59 20.43 -5.13
C PHE A 108 0.68 20.91 -4.42
N ALA A 109 0.79 22.20 -4.13
CA ALA A 109 1.98 22.78 -3.49
C ALA A 109 2.29 22.16 -2.12
N ASP A 110 1.28 21.98 -1.28
CA ASP A 110 1.43 21.35 0.04
C ASP A 110 1.89 19.87 -0.07
N ALA A 111 1.66 19.21 -1.22
CA ALA A 111 1.95 17.79 -1.43
C ALA A 111 3.38 17.65 -1.89
N VAL A 112 3.83 18.56 -2.76
CA VAL A 112 5.24 18.70 -3.10
C VAL A 112 6.07 19.00 -1.85
N ASP A 113 5.62 19.93 -0.98
CA ASP A 113 6.31 20.19 0.29
C ASP A 113 6.37 18.96 1.19
N THR A 114 5.32 18.14 1.17
CA THR A 114 5.29 16.87 1.89
C THR A 114 6.29 15.86 1.31
N LEU A 115 6.45 15.81 -0.03
CA LEU A 115 7.48 15.00 -0.68
C LEU A 115 8.90 15.47 -0.29
N VAL A 116 9.15 16.78 -0.28
CA VAL A 116 10.44 17.37 0.16
C VAL A 116 10.73 16.99 1.61
N TRP A 117 9.75 17.10 2.50
CA TRP A 117 9.88 16.72 3.90
C TRP A 117 10.34 15.27 4.05
N TRP A 118 9.72 14.35 3.29
CA TRP A 118 10.03 12.92 3.33
C TRP A 118 11.43 12.55 2.81
N GLU A 119 12.04 13.37 1.94
CA GLU A 119 13.45 13.18 1.54
C GLU A 119 14.45 13.54 2.65
N THR A 120 14.00 14.22 3.71
CA THR A 120 14.82 14.60 4.88
C THR A 120 14.38 13.91 6.18
N ALA A 121 13.24 13.23 6.17
CA ALA A 121 12.73 12.49 7.32
C ALA A 121 13.59 11.24 7.60
N ILE A 122 13.49 10.72 8.83
CA ILE A 122 14.14 9.48 9.26
C ILE A 122 13.06 8.46 9.65
N PRO A 123 12.98 7.28 9.00
CA PRO A 123 13.77 6.86 7.83
C PRO A 123 13.40 7.65 6.55
N PRO A 124 14.34 7.87 5.61
CA PRO A 124 14.06 8.59 4.38
C PRO A 124 13.16 7.77 3.46
N ALA A 125 12.39 8.44 2.59
CA ALA A 125 11.47 7.80 1.65
C ALA A 125 12.14 6.68 0.83
N ARG A 126 13.39 6.90 0.39
CA ARG A 126 14.15 5.89 -0.35
C ARG A 126 14.34 4.60 0.44
N LEU A 127 14.72 4.69 1.71
CA LEU A 127 14.93 3.52 2.56
C LEU A 127 13.62 2.75 2.80
N ILE A 128 12.50 3.47 2.95
CA ILE A 128 11.16 2.86 3.07
C ILE A 128 10.81 2.11 1.78
N ALA A 129 11.03 2.74 0.62
CA ALA A 129 10.79 2.12 -0.68
C ALA A 129 11.64 0.84 -0.84
N ASP A 130 12.94 0.91 -0.62
CA ASP A 130 13.89 -0.21 -0.74
C ASP A 130 13.48 -1.38 0.18
N THR A 131 13.12 -1.09 1.44
CA THR A 131 12.64 -2.09 2.41
C THR A 131 11.36 -2.77 1.92
N ASN A 132 10.40 -1.99 1.42
CA ASN A 132 9.16 -2.56 0.88
C ASN A 132 9.46 -3.52 -0.28
N MET A 133 10.32 -3.13 -1.23
CA MET A 133 10.66 -4.00 -2.38
C MET A 133 11.29 -5.31 -1.92
N GLN A 134 12.21 -5.24 -0.93
CA GLN A 134 12.85 -6.43 -0.39
C GLN A 134 11.81 -7.38 0.21
N LEU A 135 10.89 -6.87 1.04
CA LEU A 135 9.84 -7.67 1.67
C LEU A 135 8.96 -8.39 0.65
N GLN A 136 8.71 -7.78 -0.51
CA GLN A 136 7.93 -8.43 -1.57
C GLN A 136 8.71 -9.49 -2.32
N ARG A 137 10.00 -9.26 -2.59
CA ARG A 137 10.85 -10.31 -3.19
C ARG A 137 10.84 -11.54 -2.31
N GLU A 138 11.00 -11.34 -1.00
CA GLU A 138 10.89 -12.43 -0.03
C GLU A 138 9.51 -13.10 -0.04
N ALA A 139 8.43 -12.33 -0.17
CA ALA A 139 7.08 -12.87 -0.26
C ALA A 139 6.83 -13.64 -1.58
N ALA A 140 7.36 -13.17 -2.71
CA ALA A 140 7.21 -13.79 -4.02
C ALA A 140 8.04 -15.09 -4.15
N MET A 141 9.17 -15.16 -3.45
CA MET A 141 10.02 -16.36 -3.39
C MET A 141 9.54 -17.39 -2.36
N ARG A 142 8.56 -17.05 -1.51
CA ARG A 142 7.95 -18.06 -0.64
C ARG A 142 7.16 -19.03 -1.50
N PRO A 143 7.42 -20.35 -1.41
CA PRO A 143 6.58 -21.32 -2.07
C PRO A 143 5.13 -21.11 -1.59
N PRO A 144 4.14 -21.29 -2.48
CA PRO A 144 2.75 -21.14 -2.09
C PRO A 144 2.54 -21.97 -0.83
N ALA A 145 2.00 -21.34 0.22
CA ALA A 145 1.67 -22.06 1.44
C ALA A 145 0.86 -23.28 0.99
N ARG A 146 1.42 -24.49 1.16
CA ARG A 146 0.70 -25.72 0.85
C ARG A 146 -0.68 -25.56 1.48
N PRO A 147 -1.78 -25.83 0.75
CA PRO A 147 -3.08 -25.83 1.36
C PRO A 147 -2.93 -26.58 2.67
N ARG A 148 -3.22 -25.93 3.81
CA ARG A 148 -3.32 -26.66 5.06
C ARG A 148 -4.33 -27.74 4.74
N GLU A 149 -3.86 -28.98 4.57
CA GLU A 149 -4.75 -30.13 4.59
C GLU A 149 -5.62 -29.87 5.80
N ARG A 150 -6.94 -29.75 5.57
CA ARG A 150 -7.88 -29.71 6.67
C ARG A 150 -7.57 -30.98 7.44
N ARG A 151 -6.78 -30.86 8.51
CA ARG A 151 -6.67 -31.88 9.53
C ARG A 151 -8.10 -32.00 9.99
N THR A 152 -8.78 -33.03 9.52
CA THR A 152 -10.02 -33.49 10.12
C THR A 152 -9.71 -33.54 11.61
N PRO A 153 -10.44 -32.80 12.45
CA PRO A 153 -10.32 -32.97 13.89
C PRO A 153 -10.42 -34.48 14.16
N PRO A 154 -9.56 -35.07 15.01
CA PRO A 154 -9.74 -36.47 15.37
C PRO A 154 -11.19 -36.63 15.83
N THR A 155 -11.94 -37.49 15.13
CA THR A 155 -13.32 -37.81 15.47
C THR A 155 -13.32 -38.26 16.93
N ARG A 156 -13.96 -37.48 17.80
CA ARG A 156 -14.17 -37.87 19.19
C ARG A 156 -14.87 -39.25 19.16
N PRO A 157 -14.35 -40.28 19.85
CA PRO A 157 -15.04 -41.56 19.91
C PRO A 157 -16.46 -41.31 20.43
N ALA A 158 -17.44 -41.95 19.79
CA ALA A 158 -18.84 -41.82 20.17
C ALA A 158 -18.99 -42.07 21.69
N PRO A 159 -19.80 -41.29 22.41
CA PRO A 159 -20.08 -41.57 23.80
C PRO A 159 -20.63 -42.99 23.89
N ILE A 160 -19.94 -43.84 24.65
CA ILE A 160 -20.42 -45.18 25.03
C ILE A 160 -21.81 -44.97 25.64
N ALA A 161 -22.81 -45.65 25.08
CA ALA A 161 -24.17 -45.61 25.60
C ALA A 161 -24.13 -45.93 27.10
N ALA A 162 -24.52 -44.95 27.92
CA ALA A 162 -24.64 -45.19 29.35
C ALA A 162 -25.69 -46.30 29.56
N PRO A 163 -25.42 -47.27 30.45
CA PRO A 163 -26.42 -48.29 30.78
C PRO A 163 -27.67 -47.60 31.36
N PRO A 164 -28.86 -48.17 31.13
CA PRO A 164 -30.10 -47.59 31.63
C PRO A 164 -30.06 -47.51 33.16
N ILE A 165 -30.28 -46.30 33.68
CA ILE A 165 -30.45 -46.07 35.12
C ILE A 165 -31.79 -46.70 35.51
N THR A 166 -31.75 -47.87 36.13
CA THR A 166 -32.88 -48.44 36.85
C THR A 166 -33.13 -47.62 38.11
N ASN A 167 -34.10 -46.70 38.05
CA ASN A 167 -34.58 -46.00 39.25
C ASN A 167 -35.38 -46.99 40.12
N PRO A 168 -34.98 -47.29 41.37
CA PRO A 168 -35.71 -48.24 42.23
C PRO A 168 -36.99 -47.67 42.85
N HIS A 169 -37.32 -46.40 42.59
CA HIS A 169 -38.44 -45.71 43.22
C HIS A 169 -39.29 -44.98 42.18
N ALA A 170 -40.15 -45.72 41.49
CA ALA A 170 -41.36 -45.18 40.89
C ALA A 170 -42.57 -45.82 41.58
N PRO A 171 -43.49 -45.03 42.18
CA PRO A 171 -44.63 -45.57 42.91
C PRO A 171 -45.64 -46.26 41.97
N ARG A 172 -46.17 -47.39 42.43
CA ARG A 172 -47.26 -48.14 41.78
C ARG A 172 -48.47 -47.22 41.55
N ALA A 173 -48.76 -46.90 40.29
CA ALA A 173 -50.06 -46.39 39.91
C ALA A 173 -51.04 -47.57 39.82
N VAL A 174 -52.11 -47.44 40.60
CA VAL A 174 -53.17 -48.40 40.88
C VAL A 174 -53.96 -48.72 39.60
N GLN A 175 -54.22 -50.01 39.38
CA GLN A 175 -55.20 -50.49 38.40
C GLN A 175 -56.60 -49.99 38.78
N THR A 176 -57.31 -49.38 37.85
CA THR A 176 -58.77 -49.23 37.95
C THR A 176 -59.39 -49.69 36.64
N THR A 177 -59.85 -50.93 36.64
CA THR A 177 -60.80 -51.48 35.68
C THR A 177 -62.18 -50.90 35.95
N LEU A 178 -62.89 -50.49 34.90
CA LEU A 178 -64.35 -50.42 34.90
C LEU A 178 -64.89 -50.70 33.50
N PHE A 179 -65.86 -51.62 33.49
CA PHE A 179 -66.46 -52.35 32.38
C PHE A 179 -67.44 -51.54 31.50
N GLY A 180 -67.57 -51.98 30.24
CA GLY A 180 -68.83 -52.14 29.49
C GLY A 180 -69.33 -50.92 28.70
N VAL A 181 -69.98 -51.03 27.54
CA VAL A 181 -70.99 -52.00 27.07
C VAL A 181 -71.05 -51.98 25.53
N ALA A 182 -71.40 -53.11 24.93
CA ALA A 182 -71.68 -53.31 23.51
C ALA A 182 -73.14 -52.99 23.14
N ALA A 183 -73.36 -52.56 21.89
CA ALA A 183 -74.40 -53.09 21.00
C ALA A 183 -74.05 -52.68 19.56
#